data_AF-A0A921B8Z2-F1
#
_entry.id   AF-A0A921B8Z2-F1
#
_cell.length_a   1.000
_cell.length_b   1.000
_cell.length_c   1.000
_cell.angle_alpha   90.00
_cell.angle_beta   90.00
_cell.angle_gamma   90.00
#
_symmetry.space_group_name_H-M   'P 1'
#
loop_
_entity.id
_entity.type
_entity.pdbx_description
1 polymer ?
#
loop_
_entity_poly.entity_id
_entity_poly.type
_entity_poly.pdbx_seq_one_letter_code
_entity_poly.pdbx_strand_id
1 'polypeptide(L)'
;MQALEKINASQGEIEINEELISSNTSLGPFSDPDLCIRTGGEFRISNFLLWHLAYSELYFSELYWPDFDSIQFQKALEEYSSRQRRFGDKSNFDNN
;
A
#
# COMPACT_ATOMS: atom_id res chain seq x y z
N MET A 1 10.93 -8.09 -18.13
CA MET A 1 12.32 -8.17 -18.62
C MET A 1 13.30 -8.23 -17.45
N GLN A 2 13.38 -7.24 -16.55
CA GLN A 2 14.34 -7.25 -15.42
C GLN A 2 14.18 -8.42 -14.43
N ALA A 3 12.95 -8.79 -14.06
CA ALA A 3 12.73 -9.92 -13.14
C ALA A 3 13.20 -11.27 -13.73
N LEU A 4 13.01 -11.47 -15.04
CA LEU A 4 13.45 -12.68 -15.77
C LEU A 4 14.97 -12.75 -15.93
N GLU A 5 15.65 -11.61 -16.12
CA GLU A 5 17.12 -11.58 -16.17
C GLU A 5 17.76 -11.92 -14.83
N LYS A 6 17.18 -11.46 -13.71
CA LYS A 6 17.67 -11.80 -12.36
C LYS A 6 17.48 -13.28 -12.03
N ILE A 7 16.37 -13.87 -12.47
CA ILE A 7 16.10 -15.30 -12.30
C ILE A 7 17.11 -16.17 -13.08
N ASN A 8 17.50 -15.74 -14.29
CA ASN A 8 18.47 -16.48 -15.10
C ASN A 8 19.93 -16.35 -14.61
N ALA A 9 20.24 -15.32 -13.80
CA ALA A 9 21.59 -15.12 -13.25
C ALA A 9 21.92 -16.06 -12.07
N SER A 10 20.90 -16.57 -11.38
CA SER A 10 21.02 -17.59 -10.33
C SER A 10 20.95 -18.98 -10.94
N GLN A 11 22.10 -19.63 -11.17
CA GLN A 11 22.21 -21.03 -11.60
C GLN A 11 21.85 -22.05 -10.49
N GLY A 12 20.88 -21.72 -9.64
CA GLY A 12 20.41 -22.56 -8.53
C GLY A 12 18.92 -22.31 -8.25
N GLU A 13 18.31 -23.18 -7.45
CA GLU A 13 16.92 -22.99 -7.01
C GLU A 13 16.77 -21.60 -6.35
N ILE A 14 15.86 -20.80 -6.90
CA ILE A 14 15.54 -19.48 -6.35
C ILE A 14 14.42 -19.67 -5.35
N GLU A 15 14.70 -19.36 -4.10
CA GLU A 15 13.66 -19.24 -3.09
C GLU A 15 12.86 -17.96 -3.35
N ILE A 16 11.60 -18.12 -3.76
CA ILE A 16 10.69 -16.99 -3.94
C ILE A 16 10.07 -16.66 -2.58
N ASN A 17 10.38 -15.47 -2.07
CA ASN A 17 9.80 -14.93 -0.84
C ASN A 17 9.31 -13.49 -1.05
N GLU A 18 8.63 -12.93 -0.04
CA GLU A 18 8.04 -11.59 -0.11
C GLU A 18 9.08 -10.49 -0.35
N GLU A 19 10.27 -10.62 0.25
CA GLU A 19 11.36 -9.64 0.12
C GLU A 19 11.94 -9.62 -1.30
N LEU A 20 12.10 -10.80 -1.92
CA LEU A 20 12.51 -10.92 -3.31
C LEU A 20 11.47 -10.27 -4.23
N ILE A 21 10.18 -10.49 -3.99
CA ILE A 21 9.13 -9.86 -4.81
C ILE A 21 9.16 -8.34 -4.61
N SER A 22 9.13 -7.89 -3.35
CA SER A 22 9.09 -6.46 -2.98
C SER A 22 10.24 -5.67 -3.60
N SER A 23 11.48 -6.15 -3.44
CA SER A 23 12.69 -5.51 -3.98
C SER A 23 12.74 -5.45 -5.51
N ASN A 24 11.91 -6.22 -6.21
CA ASN A 24 11.82 -6.25 -7.67
C ASN A 24 10.57 -5.54 -8.23
N THR A 25 9.78 -4.90 -7.38
CA THR A 25 8.69 -4.02 -7.81
C THR A 25 9.19 -2.60 -8.12
N SER A 26 8.34 -1.77 -8.72
CA SER A 26 8.68 -0.38 -9.07
C SER A 26 9.02 0.51 -7.87
N LEU A 27 8.53 0.20 -6.67
CA LEU A 27 8.87 0.95 -5.45
C LEU A 27 9.76 0.17 -4.49
N GLY A 28 10.33 -0.98 -4.91
CA GLY A 28 11.22 -1.78 -4.04
C GLY A 28 12.35 -1.01 -3.35
N PRO A 29 12.95 0.05 -3.95
CA PRO A 29 13.94 0.88 -3.26
C PRO A 29 13.38 1.83 -2.19
N PHE A 30 12.06 1.95 -2.05
CA PHE A 30 11.37 2.87 -1.16
C PHE A 30 10.51 2.11 -0.14
N SER A 31 10.11 2.79 0.94
CA SER A 31 9.12 2.26 1.87
C SER A 31 7.73 2.24 1.24
N ASP A 32 6.89 1.29 1.66
CA ASP A 32 5.49 1.25 1.27
C ASP A 32 4.77 2.55 1.68
N PRO A 33 3.77 3.02 0.89
CA PRO A 33 2.97 4.18 1.27
C PRO A 33 2.16 3.89 2.53
N ASP A 34 2.05 4.86 3.42
CA ASP A 34 1.14 4.74 4.57
C ASP A 34 -0.29 5.17 4.24
N LEU A 35 -0.48 6.08 3.27
CA LEU A 35 -1.76 6.67 2.91
C LEU A 35 -1.91 6.73 1.38
N CYS A 36 -3.03 6.24 0.87
CA CYS A 36 -3.47 6.42 -0.52
C CYS A 36 -4.72 7.29 -0.57
N ILE A 37 -4.61 8.47 -1.20
CA ILE A 37 -5.72 9.39 -1.44
C ILE A 37 -6.27 9.15 -2.85
N ARG A 38 -7.56 8.82 -2.96
CA ARG A 38 -8.27 8.60 -4.22
C ARG A 38 -9.41 9.61 -4.35
N THR A 39 -9.35 10.45 -5.38
CA THR A 39 -10.40 11.42 -5.71
C THR A 39 -11.34 10.88 -6.80
N GLY A 40 -12.47 11.55 -7.00
CA GLY A 40 -13.42 11.26 -8.09
C GLY A 40 -14.60 10.36 -7.71
N GLY A 41 -14.87 10.17 -6.41
CA GLY A 41 -16.08 9.53 -5.90
C GLY A 41 -16.16 8.00 -6.03
N GLU A 42 -15.14 7.35 -6.59
CA GLU A 42 -15.10 5.90 -6.76
C GLU A 42 -14.31 5.23 -5.62
N PHE A 43 -14.91 4.23 -4.99
CA PHE A 43 -14.30 3.41 -3.94
C PHE A 43 -13.51 2.23 -4.53
N ARG A 44 -12.52 2.56 -5.39
CA ARG A 44 -11.67 1.57 -6.06
C ARG A 44 -10.23 2.05 -6.15
N ILE A 45 -9.31 1.10 -5.95
CA ILE A 45 -7.86 1.32 -6.16
C ILE A 45 -7.53 1.31 -7.66
N SER A 46 -8.33 0.61 -8.47
CA SER A 46 -8.19 0.57 -9.93
C SER A 46 -6.83 0.06 -10.40
N ASN A 47 -6.37 -1.05 -9.80
CA ASN A 47 -5.10 -1.72 -10.11
C ASN A 47 -3.85 -0.85 -9.89
N PHE A 48 -3.93 0.13 -8.99
CA PHE A 48 -2.80 0.96 -8.60
C PHE A 48 -2.04 0.36 -7.41
N LEU A 49 -0.73 0.14 -7.56
CA LEU A 49 0.22 -0.25 -6.50
C LEU A 49 -0.26 -1.34 -5.52
N LEU A 50 -0.96 -2.38 -6.01
CA LEU A 50 -1.61 -3.38 -5.17
C LEU A 50 -0.71 -3.99 -4.08
N TRP A 51 0.54 -4.32 -4.45
CA TRP A 51 1.52 -4.88 -3.51
C TRP A 51 1.84 -3.92 -2.36
N HIS A 52 2.10 -2.66 -2.69
CA HIS A 52 2.53 -1.65 -1.71
C HIS A 52 1.37 -1.08 -0.89
N LEU A 53 0.15 -1.13 -1.43
CA LEU A 53 -1.05 -0.64 -0.74
C LEU A 53 -1.68 -1.67 0.20
N ALA A 54 -1.07 -2.86 0.37
CA ALA A 54 -1.62 -3.94 1.18
C ALA A 54 -1.94 -3.51 2.62
N TYR A 55 -1.20 -2.53 3.16
CA TYR A 55 -1.34 -2.05 4.52
C TYR A 55 -1.52 -0.53 4.64
N SER A 56 -1.66 0.18 3.52
CA SER A 56 -1.92 1.61 3.53
C SER A 56 -3.34 1.90 3.98
N GLU A 57 -3.53 3.03 4.65
CA GLU A 57 -4.85 3.62 4.84
C GLU A 57 -5.36 4.16 3.51
N LEU A 58 -6.65 3.93 3.24
CA LEU A 58 -7.31 4.43 2.03
C LEU A 58 -8.23 5.60 2.41
N TYR A 59 -8.04 6.74 1.74
CA TYR A 59 -8.89 7.92 1.86
C TYR A 59 -9.55 8.18 0.49
N PHE A 60 -10.88 8.15 0.47
CA PHE A 60 -11.67 8.38 -0.75
C PHE A 60 -12.38 9.73 -0.65
N SER A 61 -12.18 10.58 -1.64
CA SER A 61 -12.84 11.88 -1.76
C SER A 61 -13.86 11.86 -2.89
N GLU A 62 -15.05 12.41 -2.63
CA GLU A 62 -16.08 12.65 -3.64
C GLU A 62 -15.69 13.77 -4.62
N LEU A 63 -14.73 14.64 -4.24
CA LEU A 63 -14.25 15.71 -5.10
C LEU A 63 -13.49 15.16 -6.30
N TYR A 64 -13.62 15.81 -7.46
CA TYR A 64 -12.76 15.54 -8.60
C TYR A 64 -11.36 16.14 -8.36
N TRP A 65 -10.36 15.61 -9.07
CA TRP A 65 -8.97 16.05 -8.91
C TRP A 65 -8.76 17.58 -9.06
N PRO A 66 -9.38 18.28 -10.02
CA PRO A 66 -9.23 19.74 -10.14
C PRO A 66 -9.75 20.53 -8.93
N ASP A 67 -10.69 19.95 -8.18
CA ASP A 67 -11.31 20.57 -7.00
C ASP A 67 -10.63 20.14 -5.68
N PHE A 68 -9.65 19.24 -5.75
CA PHE A 68 -8.92 18.75 -4.58
C PHE A 68 -7.73 19.66 -4.27
N ASP A 69 -7.98 20.69 -3.47
CA ASP A 69 -6.98 21.69 -3.08
C ASP A 69 -6.16 21.31 -1.82
N SER A 70 -5.31 22.23 -1.37
CA SER A 70 -4.47 22.05 -0.18
C SER A 70 -5.28 21.91 1.11
N ILE A 71 -6.47 22.51 1.20
CA ILE A 71 -7.35 22.38 2.37
C ILE A 71 -7.91 20.96 2.43
N GLN A 72 -8.29 20.39 1.29
CA GLN A 72 -8.76 19.01 1.22
C GLN A 72 -7.64 18.00 1.49
N PHE A 73 -6.42 18.29 1.02
CA PHE A 73 -5.26 17.48 1.36
C PHE A 73 -4.99 17.48 2.88
N GLN A 74 -5.05 18.64 3.52
CA GLN A 74 -4.88 18.75 4.98
C GLN A 74 -5.93 17.93 5.75
N LYS A 75 -7.20 17.96 5.32
CA LYS A 75 -8.26 17.11 5.92
C LYS A 75 -7.96 15.63 5.78
N ALA A 76 -7.44 15.19 4.63
CA ALA A 76 -7.06 13.80 4.42
C ALA A 76 -5.94 13.36 5.38
N LEU A 77 -4.96 14.24 5.64
CA LEU A 77 -3.90 13.99 6.62
C LEU A 77 -4.43 13.96 8.06
N GLU A 78 -5.32 14.87 8.42
CA GLU A 78 -5.96 14.89 9.74
C GLU A 78 -6.76 13.62 9.98
N GLU A 79 -7.56 13.19 9.00
CA GLU A 79 -8.30 11.93 9.09
C GLU A 79 -7.34 10.75 9.24
N TYR A 80 -6.31 10.66 8.40
CA TYR A 80 -5.27 9.64 8.52
C TYR A 80 -4.65 9.61 9.92
N SER A 81 -4.28 10.77 10.47
CA SER A 81 -3.68 10.89 11.81
C SER A 81 -4.60 10.43 12.95
N SER A 82 -5.92 10.52 12.74
CA SER A 82 -6.92 10.11 13.73
C SER A 82 -7.17 8.60 13.74
N ARG A 83 -6.78 7.89 12.67
CA ARG A 83 -7.01 6.44 12.55
C ARG A 83 -6.03 5.71 13.45
N GLN A 84 -6.57 4.82 14.28
CA GLN A 84 -5.77 3.86 15.03
C GLN A 84 -5.85 2.50 14.37
N ARG A 85 -4.68 2.00 13.96
CA ARG A 85 -4.56 0.65 13.45
C ARG A 85 -4.88 -0.34 14.56
N ARG A 86 -5.91 -1.15 14.36
CA ARG A 86 -6.26 -2.24 15.28
C ARG A 86 -5.39 -3.45 14.92
N PHE A 87 -4.41 -3.76 15.77
CA PHE A 87 -3.50 -4.89 15.56
C PHE A 87 -4.10 -6.26 15.90
N GLY A 88 -5.38 -6.31 16.30
CA GLY A 88 -6.03 -7.51 16.81
C GLY A 88 -5.55 -7.82 18.23
N ASP A 89 -6.47 -7.93 19.17
CA ASP A 89 -6.13 -8.35 20.52
C ASP A 89 -6.00 -9.89 20.54
N LYS A 90 -4.83 -10.40 20.93
CA LYS A 90 -4.58 -11.83 21.07
C LYS A 90 -5.23 -12.42 22.33
N SER A 91 -5.75 -11.59 23.24
CA SER A 91 -6.39 -12.02 24.49
C SER A 91 -7.54 -13.01 24.28
N ASN A 92 -8.18 -13.00 23.11
CA ASN A 92 -9.24 -13.95 22.77
C ASN A 92 -8.73 -15.34 22.33
N PHE A 93 -7.42 -15.54 22.13
CA PHE A 93 -6.85 -16.83 21.72
C PHE A 93 -6.20 -17.60 22.89
N ASP A 94 -6.08 -17.00 24.07
CA ASP A 94 -5.42 -17.60 25.25
C ASP A 94 -6.39 -18.35 26.20
N ASN A 95 -7.65 -18.56 25.80
CA ASN A 95 -8.62 -19.38 26.55
C ASN A 95 -8.93 -20.69 25.79
N ASN A 96 -7.98 -21.62 25.75
CA ASN A 96 -8.29 -23.05 25.57
C ASN A 96 -7.17 -23.95 26.12
#